data_AF-S4GXG9-F1
#
_entry.id   AF-S4GXG9-F1
#
_cell.length_a   1.000
_cell.length_b   1.000
_cell.length_c   1.000
_cell.angle_alpha   90.00
_cell.angle_beta   90.00
_cell.angle_gamma   90.00
#
_symmetry.space_group_name_H-M   'P 1'
#
loop_
_entity.id
_entity.type
_entity.pdbx_description
1 polymer ?
#
loop_
_entity_poly.entity_id
_entity_poly.type
_entity_poly.pdbx_seq_one_letter_code
_entity_poly.pdbx_strand_id
1 'polypeptide(L)'
;MAKKKRKTKKKSVVDSGVRNAGLLSDGCNPELVKDAEFDGIFEIPIIKKPKNLIIPDKLVPFSKIGKADIKTFAVCEYENDTEFSDLLAHPNEYVEILKQYEGFISPDCSIYRDMPLSLQITNIYRNRAIGYCFQKHGIYVIPCVRWGDDRTYTTKFLPEKIAFLGVEKHSIVSVGSYGQLKNRVNRYYFEAGMDSMMEELEPEVVLVYSKIPDEIKEKYLKTQFVEYEDWTSIVRKN
;
A
#
# COMPACT_ATOMS: atom_id res chain seq x y z
N MET A 1 -55.22 47.51 -26.35
CA MET A 1 -54.10 47.25 -25.41
C MET A 1 -54.32 45.90 -24.72
N ALA A 2 -53.76 44.82 -25.26
CA ALA A 2 -53.88 43.47 -24.69
C ALA A 2 -52.56 43.09 -24.00
N LYS A 3 -52.54 43.06 -22.66
CA LYS A 3 -51.36 42.65 -21.88
C LYS A 3 -51.23 41.12 -21.88
N LYS A 4 -50.15 40.62 -22.50
CA LYS A 4 -49.64 39.24 -22.41
C LYS A 4 -49.59 38.77 -20.95
N LYS A 5 -50.47 37.84 -20.55
CA LYS A 5 -50.27 37.07 -19.31
C LYS A 5 -49.20 36.01 -19.59
N ARG A 6 -48.08 36.15 -18.90
CA ARG A 6 -46.90 35.27 -18.94
C ARG A 6 -47.26 33.95 -18.24
N LYS A 7 -46.89 32.84 -18.89
CA LYS A 7 -47.13 31.45 -18.48
C LYS A 7 -46.56 31.14 -17.10
N THR A 8 -47.35 30.48 -16.25
CA THR A 8 -46.83 29.56 -15.22
C THR A 8 -47.39 28.16 -15.51
N LYS A 9 -46.70 27.43 -16.41
CA LYS A 9 -46.85 25.98 -16.49
C LYS A 9 -46.29 25.41 -15.18
N LYS A 10 -47.14 24.82 -14.34
CA LYS A 10 -46.69 23.86 -13.33
C LYS A 10 -46.01 22.72 -14.08
N LYS A 11 -44.68 22.62 -13.97
CA LYS A 11 -43.96 21.40 -14.34
C LYS A 11 -44.19 20.41 -13.20
N SER A 12 -45.17 19.53 -13.36
CA SER A 12 -45.08 18.19 -12.80
C SER A 12 -44.57 17.29 -13.91
N VAL A 13 -43.31 16.87 -13.83
CA VAL A 13 -42.82 15.65 -14.47
C VAL A 13 -41.72 15.09 -13.57
N VAL A 14 -42.10 13.98 -12.94
CA VAL A 14 -41.31 12.81 -12.53
C VAL A 14 -39.89 12.76 -13.11
N ASP A 15 -38.89 12.58 -12.26
CA ASP A 15 -38.01 11.40 -12.37
C ASP A 15 -37.31 11.16 -11.02
N SER A 16 -37.47 9.96 -10.47
CA SER A 16 -36.71 9.44 -9.33
C SER A 16 -35.26 9.10 -9.72
N GLY A 17 -34.68 9.88 -10.64
CA GLY A 17 -33.45 9.57 -11.37
C GLY A 17 -32.36 10.62 -11.24
N VAL A 18 -32.44 11.55 -10.28
CA VAL A 18 -31.36 12.52 -10.05
C VAL A 18 -30.71 12.26 -8.70
N ARG A 19 -29.85 11.22 -8.66
CA ARG A 19 -28.70 11.19 -7.74
C ARG A 19 -27.73 12.28 -8.20
N ASN A 20 -27.96 13.52 -7.80
CA ASN A 20 -26.96 14.59 -7.90
C ASN A 20 -26.91 15.37 -6.59
N ALA A 21 -26.60 14.64 -5.52
CA ALA A 21 -25.99 15.15 -4.31
C ALA A 21 -24.73 14.30 -4.13
N GLY A 22 -23.56 14.95 -4.09
CA GLY A 22 -22.25 14.33 -4.15
C GLY A 22 -22.10 13.14 -3.22
N LEU A 23 -21.48 12.07 -3.73
CA LEU A 23 -20.94 10.96 -2.95
C LEU A 23 -19.94 11.53 -1.93
N LEU A 24 -20.43 12.07 -0.82
CA LEU A 24 -19.69 12.08 0.44
C LEU A 24 -19.77 10.65 0.97
N SER A 25 -18.93 9.79 0.39
CA SER A 25 -18.36 8.71 1.17
C SER A 25 -17.54 9.40 2.26
N ASP A 26 -17.73 9.01 3.52
CA ASP A 26 -16.92 9.50 4.64
C ASP A 26 -15.45 9.06 4.53
N GLY A 27 -15.10 8.34 3.46
CA GLY A 27 -13.76 7.81 3.19
C GLY A 27 -13.40 6.64 4.10
N CYS A 28 -14.30 6.26 5.01
CA CYS A 28 -14.14 5.15 5.91
C CYS A 28 -14.90 3.95 5.33
N ASN A 29 -14.18 2.89 5.00
CA ASN A 29 -14.80 1.62 4.63
C ASN A 29 -14.58 0.62 5.78
N PRO A 30 -15.45 0.60 6.80
CA PRO A 30 -15.27 -0.25 7.99
C PRO A 30 -15.28 -1.73 7.63
N GLU A 31 -15.93 -2.11 6.53
CA GLU A 31 -15.96 -3.50 6.06
C GLU A 31 -14.58 -4.02 5.64
N LEU A 32 -13.61 -3.13 5.32
CA LEU A 32 -12.23 -3.55 5.02
C LEU A 32 -11.58 -4.26 6.21
N VAL A 33 -11.77 -3.69 7.39
CA VAL A 33 -11.12 -4.12 8.65
C VAL A 33 -12.08 -4.86 9.57
N LYS A 34 -13.23 -5.28 9.04
CA LYS A 34 -14.16 -6.13 9.79
C LYS A 34 -13.43 -7.38 10.29
N ASP A 35 -13.61 -7.65 11.59
CA ASP A 35 -12.98 -8.74 12.34
C ASP A 35 -11.44 -8.68 12.42
N ALA A 36 -10.84 -7.53 12.08
CA ALA A 36 -9.39 -7.36 12.19
C ALA A 36 -8.94 -7.34 13.64
N GLU A 37 -7.79 -7.95 13.88
CA GLU A 37 -6.97 -7.62 15.04
C GLU A 37 -6.18 -6.34 14.74
N PHE A 38 -6.00 -5.51 15.75
CA PHE A 38 -5.35 -4.21 15.62
C PHE A 38 -4.10 -4.13 16.50
N ASP A 39 -3.11 -3.39 16.02
CA ASP A 39 -1.82 -3.19 16.66
C ASP A 39 -1.62 -1.73 17.07
N GLY A 40 -1.08 -1.55 18.27
CA GLY A 40 -0.78 -0.27 18.91
C GLY A 40 -1.98 0.65 19.18
N ILE A 41 -1.68 1.85 19.68
CA ILE A 41 -2.70 2.85 20.07
C ILE A 41 -3.39 3.51 18.87
N PHE A 42 -2.81 3.35 17.67
CA PHE A 42 -3.35 3.86 16.41
C PHE A 42 -4.30 2.87 15.74
N GLU A 43 -4.53 1.71 16.36
CA GLU A 43 -5.42 0.66 15.88
C GLU A 43 -5.12 0.31 14.42
N ILE A 44 -3.86 -0.06 14.13
CA ILE A 44 -3.44 -0.42 12.79
C ILE A 44 -3.77 -1.89 12.52
N PRO A 45 -4.53 -2.23 11.46
CA PRO A 45 -4.90 -3.62 11.17
C PRO A 45 -3.67 -4.51 10.98
N ILE A 46 -3.69 -5.70 11.57
CA ILE A 46 -2.59 -6.64 11.46
C ILE A 46 -2.69 -7.45 10.16
N ILE A 47 -1.63 -7.43 9.36
CA ILE A 47 -1.37 -8.42 8.31
C ILE A 47 -0.57 -9.56 8.95
N LYS A 48 -1.19 -10.73 9.05
CA LYS A 48 -0.60 -11.91 9.70
C LYS A 48 0.57 -12.47 8.90
N LYS A 49 1.61 -12.93 9.59
CA LYS A 49 2.71 -13.73 9.03
C LYS A 49 2.11 -15.00 8.41
N PRO A 50 2.43 -15.30 7.13
CA PRO A 50 1.97 -16.54 6.53
C PRO A 50 2.69 -17.75 7.14
N LYS A 51 2.04 -18.92 7.15
CA LYS A 51 2.62 -20.15 7.70
C LYS A 51 3.91 -20.56 7.00
N ASN A 52 3.99 -20.32 5.68
CA ASN A 52 5.16 -20.54 4.85
C ASN A 52 5.47 -19.22 4.13
N LEU A 53 6.74 -18.85 4.07
CA LEU A 53 7.18 -17.69 3.30
C LEU A 53 7.35 -18.08 1.84
N ILE A 54 6.52 -17.49 0.98
CA ILE A 54 6.60 -17.58 -0.49
C ILE A 54 7.30 -16.32 -0.99
N ILE A 55 8.35 -16.50 -1.78
CA ILE A 55 9.10 -15.42 -2.43
C ILE A 55 8.70 -15.44 -3.91
N PRO A 56 7.99 -14.42 -4.42
CA PRO A 56 7.56 -14.42 -5.81
C PRO A 56 8.75 -14.27 -6.77
N ASP A 57 8.68 -14.86 -7.96
CA ASP A 57 9.78 -14.78 -8.92
C ASP A 57 9.92 -13.37 -9.51
N LYS A 58 8.80 -12.70 -9.79
CA LYS A 58 8.76 -11.37 -10.40
C LYS A 58 7.63 -10.52 -9.80
N LEU A 59 7.74 -9.21 -9.99
CA LEU A 59 6.71 -8.25 -9.60
C LEU A 59 6.08 -7.58 -10.82
N VAL A 60 4.77 -7.38 -10.80
CA VAL A 60 4.01 -6.66 -11.83
C VAL A 60 3.30 -5.46 -11.18
N PRO A 61 3.45 -4.24 -11.75
CA PRO A 61 2.68 -3.08 -11.30
C PRO A 61 1.18 -3.33 -11.45
N PHE A 62 0.39 -2.86 -10.50
CA PHE A 62 -1.07 -2.97 -10.52
C PHE A 62 -1.68 -2.50 -11.86
N SER A 63 -1.22 -1.36 -12.39
CA SER A 63 -1.64 -0.82 -13.70
C SER A 63 -1.28 -1.69 -14.92
N LYS A 64 -0.58 -2.80 -14.71
CA LYS A 64 -0.13 -3.75 -15.74
C LYS A 64 -0.66 -5.17 -15.51
N ILE A 65 -1.56 -5.37 -14.55
CA ILE A 65 -2.34 -6.61 -14.40
C ILE A 65 -2.91 -7.04 -15.75
N GLY A 66 -2.83 -8.35 -16.04
CA GLY A 66 -3.25 -8.95 -17.31
C GLY A 66 -2.20 -8.91 -18.42
N LYS A 67 -1.06 -8.25 -18.22
CA LYS A 67 0.11 -8.31 -19.14
C LYS A 67 1.21 -9.27 -18.66
N ALA A 68 1.08 -9.79 -17.44
CA ALA A 68 2.04 -10.69 -16.81
C ALA A 68 1.48 -12.12 -16.69
N ASP A 69 2.36 -13.10 -16.54
CA ASP A 69 1.97 -14.47 -16.22
C ASP A 69 1.57 -14.55 -14.75
N ILE A 70 0.28 -14.82 -14.50
CA ILE A 70 -0.31 -14.89 -13.16
C ILE A 70 0.42 -15.89 -12.24
N LYS A 71 1.05 -16.95 -12.78
CA LYS A 71 1.68 -17.99 -11.96
C LYS A 71 3.06 -17.63 -11.44
N THR A 72 3.70 -16.60 -11.98
CA THR A 72 5.10 -16.24 -11.66
C THR A 72 5.24 -14.82 -11.11
N PHE A 73 4.16 -14.03 -11.14
CA PHE A 73 4.18 -12.65 -10.71
C PHE A 73 3.36 -12.47 -9.45
N ALA A 74 3.90 -11.70 -8.51
CA ALA A 74 3.11 -11.01 -7.50
C ALA A 74 2.78 -9.59 -7.97
N VAL A 75 1.61 -9.08 -7.59
CA VAL A 75 1.19 -7.71 -7.88
C VAL A 75 1.77 -6.75 -6.84
N CYS A 76 2.19 -5.57 -7.27
CA CYS A 76 2.66 -4.50 -6.40
C CYS A 76 2.25 -3.11 -6.88
N GLU A 77 2.19 -2.16 -5.96
CA GLU A 77 1.79 -0.77 -6.23
C GLU A 77 2.98 0.20 -6.18
N TYR A 78 4.18 -0.23 -6.62
CA TYR A 78 5.36 0.65 -6.75
C TYR A 78 5.26 1.57 -7.99
N GLU A 79 4.21 2.37 -8.03
CA GLU A 79 3.85 3.32 -9.07
C GLU A 79 3.16 4.56 -8.47
N ASN A 80 2.63 5.46 -9.30
CA ASN A 80 1.93 6.64 -8.77
C ASN A 80 0.59 6.21 -8.13
N ASP A 81 0.26 6.75 -6.95
CA ASP A 81 -1.01 6.54 -6.25
C ASP A 81 -2.25 6.66 -7.15
N THR A 82 -2.20 7.49 -8.20
CA THR A 82 -3.31 7.60 -9.17
C THR A 82 -3.59 6.31 -9.92
N GLU A 83 -2.56 5.49 -10.19
CA GLU A 83 -2.65 4.25 -10.96
C GLU A 83 -3.36 3.11 -10.21
N PHE A 84 -3.34 3.13 -8.88
CA PHE A 84 -4.01 2.15 -8.02
C PHE A 84 -5.10 2.79 -7.14
N SER A 85 -5.53 4.00 -7.47
CA SER A 85 -6.58 4.70 -6.73
C SER A 85 -7.90 3.92 -6.71
N ASP A 86 -8.24 3.24 -7.81
CA ASP A 86 -9.41 2.36 -7.90
C ASP A 86 -9.32 1.16 -6.95
N LEU A 87 -8.11 0.60 -6.74
CA LEU A 87 -7.87 -0.46 -5.76
C LEU A 87 -8.17 0.00 -4.34
N LEU A 88 -7.77 1.24 -4.00
CA LEU A 88 -8.01 1.81 -2.67
C LEU A 88 -9.51 2.12 -2.45
N ALA A 89 -10.19 2.56 -3.50
CA ALA A 89 -11.61 2.92 -3.43
C ALA A 89 -12.53 1.67 -3.44
N HIS A 90 -12.16 0.64 -4.21
CA HIS A 90 -13.00 -0.52 -4.52
C HIS A 90 -12.25 -1.86 -4.40
N PRO A 91 -11.59 -2.17 -3.27
CA PRO A 91 -10.72 -3.35 -3.16
C PRO A 91 -11.45 -4.68 -3.38
N ASN A 92 -12.73 -4.75 -3.00
CA ASN A 92 -13.55 -5.96 -3.19
C ASN A 92 -13.67 -6.38 -4.67
N GLU A 93 -13.59 -5.44 -5.61
CA GLU A 93 -13.67 -5.73 -7.05
C GLU A 93 -12.42 -6.45 -7.57
N TYR A 94 -11.31 -6.36 -6.84
CA TYR A 94 -10.02 -6.93 -7.24
C TYR A 94 -9.69 -8.25 -6.56
N VAL A 95 -10.52 -8.74 -5.63
CA VAL A 95 -10.26 -9.98 -4.87
C VAL A 95 -10.04 -11.17 -5.80
N GLU A 96 -10.99 -11.44 -6.70
CA GLU A 96 -10.91 -12.61 -7.61
C GLU A 96 -9.82 -12.46 -8.67
N ILE A 97 -9.39 -11.23 -8.97
CA ILE A 97 -8.27 -10.95 -9.88
C ILE A 97 -6.96 -11.27 -9.17
N LEU A 98 -6.74 -10.68 -7.98
CA LEU A 98 -5.49 -10.81 -7.23
C LEU A 98 -5.26 -12.22 -6.69
N LYS A 99 -6.33 -12.98 -6.43
CA LYS A 99 -6.26 -14.38 -6.02
C LYS A 99 -5.62 -15.31 -7.05
N GLN A 100 -5.52 -14.88 -8.31
CA GLN A 100 -4.88 -15.64 -9.39
C GLN A 100 -3.36 -15.48 -9.42
N TYR A 101 -2.84 -14.43 -8.78
CA TYR A 101 -1.41 -14.13 -8.74
C TYR A 101 -0.71 -14.87 -7.60
N GLU A 102 0.61 -15.04 -7.71
CA GLU A 102 1.42 -15.74 -6.70
C GLU A 102 1.42 -15.01 -5.34
N GLY A 103 1.23 -13.69 -5.37
CA GLY A 103 1.08 -12.88 -4.18
C GLY A 103 0.63 -11.46 -4.49
N PHE A 104 0.40 -10.72 -3.43
CA PHE A 104 0.05 -9.31 -3.46
C PHE A 104 0.89 -8.57 -2.42
N ILE A 105 1.63 -7.56 -2.86
CA ILE A 105 2.31 -6.63 -1.95
C ILE A 105 1.27 -5.59 -1.53
N SER A 106 1.14 -5.29 -0.23
CA SER A 106 0.15 -4.29 0.20
C SER A 106 0.46 -2.90 -0.37
N PRO A 107 -0.55 -2.03 -0.59
CA PRO A 107 -0.35 -0.83 -1.41
C PRO A 107 0.73 0.12 -0.89
N ASP A 108 1.63 0.55 -1.76
CA ASP A 108 2.68 1.52 -1.45
C ASP A 108 2.13 2.97 -1.48
N CYS A 109 1.19 3.30 -0.59
CA CYS A 109 0.64 4.65 -0.48
C CYS A 109 1.75 5.66 -0.22
N SER A 110 1.75 6.78 -0.96
CA SER A 110 2.80 7.78 -0.87
C SER A 110 2.95 8.37 0.54
N ILE A 111 4.18 8.39 1.04
CA ILE A 111 4.56 9.09 2.28
C ILE A 111 5.71 10.03 1.95
N TYR A 112 5.51 11.33 2.19
CA TYR A 112 6.53 12.36 2.02
C TYR A 112 6.93 12.94 3.37
N ARG A 113 8.18 13.34 3.54
CA ARG A 113 8.67 13.89 4.83
C ARG A 113 8.00 15.22 5.19
N ASP A 114 7.67 16.04 4.21
CA ASP A 114 6.94 17.30 4.40
C ASP A 114 5.41 17.11 4.47
N MET A 115 4.92 15.88 4.31
CA MET A 115 3.51 15.55 4.51
C MET A 115 3.13 15.75 6.00
N PRO A 116 1.96 16.32 6.31
CA PRO A 116 1.40 16.32 7.66
C PRO A 116 1.42 14.91 8.27
N LEU A 117 1.85 14.79 9.53
CA LEU A 117 2.00 13.49 10.19
C LEU A 117 0.68 12.70 10.21
N SER A 118 -0.46 13.38 10.36
CA SER A 118 -1.79 12.75 10.29
C SER A 118 -2.05 12.05 8.96
N LEU A 119 -1.60 12.61 7.84
CA LEU A 119 -1.73 12.00 6.52
C LEU A 119 -0.75 10.84 6.33
N GLN A 120 0.46 10.93 6.90
CA GLN A 120 1.40 9.81 6.90
C GLN A 120 0.80 8.61 7.65
N ILE A 121 0.24 8.83 8.84
CA ILE A 121 -0.46 7.80 9.64
C ILE A 121 -1.64 7.22 8.85
N THR A 122 -2.44 8.08 8.20
CA THR A 122 -3.59 7.64 7.39
C THR A 122 -3.15 6.74 6.23
N ASN A 123 -2.05 7.06 5.55
CA ASN A 123 -1.55 6.25 4.45
C ASN A 123 -0.93 4.93 4.91
N ILE A 124 -0.28 4.90 6.09
CA ILE A 124 0.14 3.65 6.74
C ILE A 124 -1.08 2.78 7.06
N TYR A 125 -2.12 3.36 7.68
CA TYR A 125 -3.36 2.64 7.96
C TYR A 125 -4.00 2.07 6.69
N ARG A 126 -4.10 2.86 5.61
CA ARG A 126 -4.67 2.42 4.33
C ARG A 126 -3.94 1.22 3.73
N ASN A 127 -2.61 1.26 3.73
CA ASN A 127 -1.80 0.12 3.30
C ASN A 127 -2.21 -1.15 4.07
N ARG A 128 -2.25 -1.07 5.40
CA ARG A 128 -2.54 -2.23 6.27
C ARG A 128 -3.98 -2.70 6.17
N ALA A 129 -4.93 -1.78 6.09
CA ALA A 129 -6.35 -2.09 5.93
C ALA A 129 -6.62 -2.84 4.60
N ILE A 130 -6.02 -2.39 3.50
CA ILE A 130 -6.15 -3.06 2.21
C ILE A 130 -5.45 -4.41 2.22
N GLY A 131 -4.23 -4.48 2.78
CA GLY A 131 -3.51 -5.75 2.93
C GLY A 131 -4.27 -6.77 3.76
N TYR A 132 -4.80 -6.38 4.92
CA TYR A 132 -5.69 -7.22 5.74
C TYR A 132 -6.93 -7.66 4.95
N CYS A 133 -7.57 -6.74 4.24
CA CYS A 133 -8.75 -7.02 3.44
C CYS A 133 -8.48 -8.08 2.36
N PHE A 134 -7.32 -8.08 1.71
CA PHE A 134 -6.98 -9.14 0.76
C PHE A 134 -6.57 -10.44 1.45
N GLN A 135 -5.84 -10.36 2.56
CA GLN A 135 -5.41 -11.53 3.32
C GLN A 135 -6.60 -12.34 3.85
N LYS A 136 -7.63 -11.69 4.39
CA LYS A 136 -8.85 -12.37 4.87
C LYS A 136 -9.62 -13.11 3.75
N HIS A 137 -9.44 -12.71 2.49
CA HIS A 137 -10.01 -13.40 1.33
C HIS A 137 -9.12 -14.53 0.79
N GLY A 138 -8.05 -14.88 1.52
CA GLY A 138 -7.17 -16.00 1.21
C GLY A 138 -6.05 -15.67 0.21
N ILE A 139 -5.77 -14.39 -0.03
CA ILE A 139 -4.66 -13.97 -0.87
C ILE A 139 -3.37 -13.98 -0.04
N TYR A 140 -2.27 -14.41 -0.64
CA TYR A 140 -0.95 -14.32 -0.03
C TYR A 140 -0.47 -12.87 -0.06
N VAL A 141 -0.53 -12.20 1.09
CA VAL A 141 -0.20 -10.77 1.21
C VAL A 141 1.16 -10.57 1.87
N ILE A 142 2.02 -9.80 1.20
CA ILE A 142 3.32 -9.34 1.72
C ILE A 142 3.17 -7.86 2.11
N PRO A 143 3.39 -7.47 3.37
CA PRO A 143 3.28 -6.08 3.77
C PRO A 143 4.39 -5.22 3.12
N CYS A 144 4.00 -4.18 2.38
CA CYS A 144 4.90 -3.10 2.02
C CYS A 144 5.13 -2.20 3.24
N VAL A 145 6.39 -2.00 3.60
CA VAL A 145 6.81 -1.14 4.70
C VAL A 145 7.38 0.15 4.13
N ARG A 146 6.78 1.27 4.51
CA ARG A 146 7.21 2.62 4.13
C ARG A 146 7.20 3.54 5.33
N TRP A 147 8.16 4.45 5.34
CA TRP A 147 8.35 5.44 6.40
C TRP A 147 8.61 6.82 5.80
N GLY A 148 8.33 7.86 6.59
CA GLY A 148 8.61 9.24 6.24
C GLY A 148 9.95 9.68 6.80
N ASP A 149 9.94 10.10 8.07
CA ASP A 149 11.12 10.51 8.82
C ASP A 149 11.10 9.95 10.26
N ASP A 150 11.93 10.50 11.13
CA ASP A 150 12.10 10.06 12.52
C ASP A 150 10.78 10.06 13.31
N ARG A 151 9.78 10.84 12.89
CA ARG A 151 8.43 10.80 13.48
C ARG A 151 7.69 9.48 13.25
N THR A 152 8.06 8.73 12.22
CA THR A 152 7.35 7.50 11.81
C THR A 152 8.07 6.21 12.17
N TYR A 153 9.41 6.21 12.14
CA TYR A 153 10.22 5.02 12.43
C TYR A 153 10.92 5.07 13.80
N THR A 154 10.70 6.09 14.63
CA THR A 154 11.21 6.14 16.01
C THR A 154 10.09 6.47 17.00
N THR A 155 10.37 6.30 18.29
CA THR A 155 9.47 6.69 19.39
C THR A 155 9.74 8.11 19.92
N LYS A 156 10.48 8.93 19.17
CA LYS A 156 10.85 10.30 19.59
C LYS A 156 9.66 11.25 19.67
N PHE A 157 8.66 11.06 18.80
CA PHE A 157 7.50 11.95 18.68
C PHE A 157 6.16 11.25 18.92
N LEU A 158 6.08 9.98 18.56
CA LEU A 158 4.93 9.12 18.82
C LEU A 158 5.35 8.05 19.84
N PRO A 159 4.42 7.49 20.63
CA PRO A 159 4.76 6.44 21.59
C PRO A 159 5.18 5.13 20.91
N GLU A 160 4.94 4.99 19.61
CA GLU A 160 5.13 3.77 18.84
C GLU A 160 5.76 4.09 17.48
N LYS A 161 6.54 3.15 16.94
CA LYS A 161 7.12 3.25 15.59
C LYS A 161 6.04 2.96 14.53
N ILE A 162 5.15 3.93 14.31
CA ILE A 162 3.93 3.77 13.49
C ILE A 162 4.16 3.14 12.10
N ALA A 163 5.33 3.36 11.48
CA ALA A 163 5.67 2.76 10.18
C ALA A 163 5.64 1.22 10.18
N PHE A 164 5.80 0.60 11.36
CA PHE A 164 5.95 -0.85 11.52
C PHE A 164 4.74 -1.53 12.14
N LEU A 165 3.78 -0.76 12.67
CA LEU A 165 2.57 -1.34 13.26
C LEU A 165 1.76 -2.12 12.21
N GLY A 166 1.08 -3.16 12.69
CA GLY A 166 0.27 -4.05 11.87
C GLY A 166 1.08 -5.02 11.00
N VAL A 167 2.39 -5.13 11.22
CA VAL A 167 3.27 -6.09 10.55
C VAL A 167 3.84 -7.05 11.59
N GLU A 168 3.58 -8.34 11.43
CA GLU A 168 4.13 -9.34 12.35
C GLU A 168 5.64 -9.54 12.16
N LYS A 169 6.34 -9.71 13.28
CA LYS A 169 7.80 -9.91 13.32
C LYS A 169 8.21 -11.25 12.68
N HIS A 170 9.48 -11.34 12.31
CA HIS A 170 10.08 -12.55 11.74
C HIS A 170 9.35 -13.01 10.48
N SER A 171 8.83 -12.09 9.68
CA SER A 171 8.05 -12.40 8.48
C SER A 171 8.80 -11.99 7.21
N ILE A 172 8.10 -12.04 6.09
CA ILE A 172 8.46 -11.40 4.83
C ILE A 172 7.87 -9.99 4.77
N VAL A 173 8.66 -9.03 4.29
CA VAL A 173 8.23 -7.64 4.05
C VAL A 173 8.72 -7.15 2.69
N SER A 174 8.14 -6.08 2.16
CA SER A 174 8.64 -5.41 0.95
C SER A 174 8.94 -3.93 1.18
N VAL A 175 9.98 -3.41 0.52
CA VAL A 175 10.38 -2.00 0.55
C VAL A 175 10.70 -1.50 -0.85
N GLY A 176 10.36 -0.24 -1.14
CA GLY A 176 10.74 0.44 -2.38
C GLY A 176 11.99 1.30 -2.21
N SER A 177 13.05 1.04 -2.97
CA SER A 177 14.27 1.87 -2.96
C SER A 177 14.35 2.87 -4.12
N TYR A 178 13.41 2.80 -5.07
CA TYR A 178 13.45 3.58 -6.29
C TYR A 178 13.50 5.09 -6.01
N GLY A 179 14.57 5.75 -6.49
CA GLY A 179 14.80 7.18 -6.32
C GLY A 179 15.22 7.64 -4.92
N GLN A 180 15.19 6.76 -3.90
CA GLN A 180 15.52 7.11 -2.52
C GLN A 180 17.03 7.26 -2.30
N LEU A 181 17.84 6.54 -3.06
CA LEU A 181 19.29 6.48 -2.84
C LEU A 181 20.10 7.53 -3.61
N LYS A 182 19.44 8.36 -4.43
CA LYS A 182 20.12 9.31 -5.33
C LYS A 182 20.72 10.51 -4.61
N ASN A 183 20.07 11.01 -3.56
CA ASN A 183 20.55 12.17 -2.81
C ASN A 183 20.88 11.78 -1.36
N ARG A 184 21.88 12.45 -0.77
CA ARG A 184 22.40 12.13 0.57
C ARG A 184 21.34 12.18 1.67
N VAL A 185 20.42 13.14 1.62
CA VAL A 185 19.33 13.29 2.59
C VAL A 185 18.33 12.14 2.45
N ASN A 186 17.89 11.82 1.23
CA ASN A 186 16.97 10.70 1.01
C ASN A 186 17.61 9.37 1.42
N ARG A 187 18.88 9.17 1.07
CA ARG A 187 19.66 7.99 1.48
C ARG A 187 19.75 7.87 3.00
N TYR A 188 20.04 8.97 3.71
CA TYR A 188 20.07 8.96 5.19
C TYR A 188 18.74 8.48 5.80
N TYR A 189 17.62 9.04 5.36
CA TYR A 189 16.30 8.64 5.90
C TYR A 189 15.89 7.23 5.47
N PHE A 190 16.30 6.79 4.29
CA PHE A 190 16.11 5.41 3.86
C PHE A 190 16.89 4.45 4.76
N GLU A 191 18.19 4.68 4.96
CA GLU A 191 19.02 3.81 5.82
C GLU A 191 18.55 3.83 7.28
N ALA A 192 18.23 5.00 7.84
CA ALA A 192 17.76 5.10 9.22
C ALA A 192 16.42 4.39 9.45
N GLY A 193 15.49 4.48 8.50
CA GLY A 193 14.23 3.75 8.59
C GLY A 193 14.39 2.26 8.34
N MET A 194 15.30 1.86 7.44
CA MET A 194 15.70 0.45 7.25
C MET A 194 16.28 -0.11 8.56
N ASP A 195 17.25 0.56 9.18
CA ASP A 195 17.84 0.13 10.45
C ASP A 195 16.75 -0.09 11.52
N SER A 196 15.83 0.87 11.66
CA SER A 196 14.73 0.76 12.63
C SER A 196 13.72 -0.34 12.28
N MET A 197 13.46 -0.59 11.00
CA MET A 197 12.60 -1.69 10.54
C MET A 197 13.22 -3.04 10.86
N MET A 198 14.53 -3.18 10.61
CA MET A 198 15.27 -4.41 10.85
C MET A 198 15.34 -4.74 12.35
N GLU A 199 15.47 -3.72 13.21
CA GLU A 199 15.39 -3.87 14.66
C GLU A 199 13.97 -4.22 15.14
N GLU A 200 12.95 -3.54 14.62
CA GLU A 200 11.58 -3.70 15.11
C GLU A 200 10.94 -5.00 14.65
N LEU A 201 11.05 -5.31 13.35
CA LEU A 201 10.33 -6.41 12.73
C LEU A 201 11.18 -7.67 12.60
N GLU A 202 12.51 -7.56 12.68
CA GLU A 202 13.45 -8.67 12.50
C GLU A 202 13.06 -9.59 11.32
N PRO A 203 12.82 -9.05 10.10
CA PRO A 203 12.24 -9.82 9.01
C PRO A 203 13.19 -10.94 8.56
N GLU A 204 12.61 -12.09 8.24
CA GLU A 204 13.35 -13.22 7.64
C GLU A 204 13.69 -12.92 6.18
N VAL A 205 12.79 -12.24 5.47
CA VAL A 205 12.95 -11.89 4.05
C VAL A 205 12.54 -10.44 3.80
N VAL A 206 13.37 -9.70 3.06
CA VAL A 206 13.08 -8.34 2.58
C VAL A 206 13.09 -8.31 1.05
N LEU A 207 11.92 -8.07 0.46
CA LEU A 207 11.73 -7.87 -0.97
C LEU A 207 11.98 -6.40 -1.33
N VAL A 208 12.99 -6.13 -2.13
CA VAL A 208 13.37 -4.78 -2.54
C VAL A 208 12.90 -4.52 -3.96
N TYR A 209 12.00 -3.56 -4.14
CA TYR A 209 11.68 -3.07 -5.48
C TYR A 209 12.74 -2.07 -5.94
N SER A 210 13.46 -2.42 -7.02
CA SER A 210 14.75 -1.87 -7.45
C SER A 210 15.93 -2.47 -6.67
N LYS A 211 17.06 -1.75 -6.61
CA LYS A 211 18.32 -2.22 -5.99
C LYS A 211 18.67 -1.41 -4.76
N ILE A 212 19.41 -2.03 -3.84
CA ILE A 212 20.08 -1.33 -2.74
C ILE A 212 21.58 -1.69 -2.74
N PRO A 213 22.46 -0.77 -2.31
CA PRO A 213 23.89 -1.05 -2.16
C PRO A 213 24.14 -2.26 -1.28
N ASP A 214 25.14 -3.06 -1.64
CA ASP A 214 25.51 -4.26 -0.87
C ASP A 214 25.89 -3.92 0.58
N GLU A 215 26.51 -2.75 0.81
CA GLU A 215 26.85 -2.27 2.15
C GLU A 215 25.64 -2.08 3.08
N ILE A 216 24.42 -1.93 2.56
CA ILE A 216 23.19 -1.87 3.37
C ILE A 216 22.78 -3.31 3.75
N LYS A 217 22.81 -4.23 2.79
CA LYS A 217 22.39 -5.64 3.00
C LYS A 217 23.34 -6.37 3.95
N GLU A 218 24.64 -6.13 3.81
CA GLU A 218 25.70 -6.77 4.60
C GLU A 218 25.59 -6.48 6.12
N LYS A 219 24.85 -5.43 6.52
CA LYS A 219 24.56 -5.15 7.93
C LYS A 219 23.67 -6.21 8.58
N TYR A 220 22.85 -6.93 7.80
CA TYR A 220 21.79 -7.80 8.31
C TYR A 220 21.93 -9.24 7.82
N LEU A 221 22.95 -9.93 8.33
CA LEU A 221 23.34 -11.28 7.90
C LEU A 221 22.29 -12.37 8.12
N LYS A 222 21.27 -12.13 8.95
CA LYS A 222 20.19 -13.08 9.24
C LYS A 222 18.98 -12.95 8.30
N THR A 223 18.99 -11.96 7.42
CA THR A 223 17.84 -11.64 6.57
C THR A 223 18.19 -11.89 5.11
N GLN A 224 17.30 -12.57 4.40
CA GLN A 224 17.42 -12.74 2.96
C GLN A 224 16.88 -11.50 2.23
N PHE A 225 17.74 -10.85 1.45
CA PHE A 225 17.32 -9.79 0.54
C PHE A 225 17.06 -10.34 -0.85
N VAL A 226 15.93 -9.96 -1.45
CA VAL A 226 15.57 -10.31 -2.83
C VAL A 226 15.26 -9.02 -3.59
N GLU A 227 16.04 -8.73 -4.61
CA GLU A 227 15.90 -7.50 -5.41
C GLU A 227 15.13 -7.76 -6.70
N TYR A 228 14.17 -6.90 -7.01
CA TYR A 228 13.35 -6.98 -8.21
C TYR A 228 13.67 -5.84 -9.17
N GLU A 229 13.82 -6.18 -10.44
CA GLU A 229 13.89 -5.19 -11.51
C GLU A 229 12.52 -4.54 -11.73
N ASP A 230 12.52 -3.29 -12.18
CA ASP A 230 11.27 -2.63 -12.55
C ASP A 230 10.65 -3.29 -13.80
N TRP A 231 9.33 -3.19 -13.92
CA TRP A 231 8.57 -3.78 -15.03
C TRP A 231 9.10 -3.40 -16.42
N THR A 232 9.53 -2.16 -16.60
CA THR A 232 10.03 -1.69 -17.91
C THR A 232 11.33 -2.40 -18.29
N SER A 233 12.19 -2.63 -17.30
CA SER A 233 13.42 -3.41 -17.47
C SER A 233 13.13 -4.88 -17.79
N ILE A 234 12.12 -5.48 -17.13
CA ILE A 234 11.70 -6.87 -17.40
C ILE A 234 11.17 -7.01 -18.83
N VAL A 235 10.25 -6.15 -19.25
CA VAL A 235 9.63 -6.23 -20.59
C VAL A 235 10.62 -5.99 -21.72
N ARG A 236 11.66 -5.17 -21.53
CA ARG A 236 12.69 -4.93 -22.56
C ARG A 236 13.61 -6.13 -22.81
N LYS A 237 13.70 -7.06 -21.87
CA LYS A 237 14.58 -8.24 -21.97
C LYS A 237 13.89 -9.46 -22.57
N ASN A 238 12.55 -9.47 -22.60
CA ASN A 238 11.72 -10.50 -23.22
C ASN A 238 11.32 -10.09 -24.64
#